data_AF-A0A521NMJ6-F1
#
_entry.id   AF-A0A521NMJ6-F1
#
_cell.length_a   1.000
_cell.length_b   1.000
_cell.length_c   1.000
_cell.angle_alpha   90.00
_cell.angle_beta   90.00
_cell.angle_gamma   90.00
#
_symmetry.space_group_name_H-M   'P 1'
#
loop_
_entity.id
_entity.type
_entity.pdbx_description
1 polymer ?
#
loop_
_entity_poly.entity_id
_entity_poly.type
_entity_poly.pdbx_seq_one_letter_code
_entity_poly.pdbx_strand_id
1 'polypeptide(L)'
;MIRGTLYFILLSILFLSCHKDTTPETPKGCGFINYRYYRGAKDTLGELSNKYIVVAFDTTYSETDIRKFISASKDFDQQYRYTLYSSKVAALRFNTPKTCEEITAIIFNLEKNAIVEFAHYAMKTNKCQSMVMQPLGNLCVDSYSNYFYVKVINENKLSDLYRLITETNTELVYQDTYMKQWFVLKANKQSKGDALHMANYFYESKLFASADPELNFKFPVE
;
A
#
# COMPACT_ATOMS: atom_id res chain seq x y z
N MET A 1 77.42 18.11 -12.02
CA MET A 1 76.25 18.65 -12.72
C MET A 1 75.01 17.92 -12.21
N ILE A 2 74.30 18.60 -11.31
CA ILE A 2 72.87 18.54 -10.92
C ILE A 2 72.02 17.29 -11.28
N ARG A 3 71.59 16.61 -10.20
CA ARG A 3 70.27 16.03 -9.83
C ARG A 3 69.35 15.39 -10.89
N GLY A 4 68.78 14.24 -10.52
CA GLY A 4 67.51 13.74 -11.08
C GLY A 4 66.96 12.51 -10.38
N THR A 5 66.71 12.59 -9.06
CA THR A 5 66.01 11.53 -8.31
C THR A 5 64.52 11.53 -8.70
N LEU A 6 64.07 10.46 -9.36
CA LEU A 6 62.68 10.28 -9.79
C LEU A 6 61.84 9.76 -8.61
N TYR A 7 61.08 10.64 -7.97
CA TYR A 7 60.08 10.27 -6.95
C TYR A 7 58.78 9.84 -7.64
N PHE A 8 58.44 8.55 -7.55
CA PHE A 8 57.09 8.07 -7.83
C PHE A 8 56.21 8.37 -6.61
N ILE A 9 55.35 9.39 -6.72
CA ILE A 9 54.28 9.63 -5.75
C ILE A 9 53.08 8.76 -6.14
N LEU A 10 52.86 7.70 -5.36
CA LEU A 10 51.62 6.93 -5.38
C LEU A 10 50.50 7.77 -4.75
N LEU A 11 49.57 8.26 -5.57
CA LEU A 11 48.36 8.94 -5.11
C LEU A 11 47.23 7.90 -5.02
N SER A 12 47.12 7.24 -3.87
CA SER A 12 46.01 6.34 -3.55
C SER A 12 44.76 7.17 -3.24
N ILE A 13 43.91 7.38 -4.24
CA ILE A 13 42.59 7.97 -4.05
C ILE A 13 41.69 6.92 -3.40
N LEU A 14 41.57 6.98 -2.08
CA LEU A 14 40.53 6.28 -1.33
C LEU A 14 39.19 6.97 -1.64
N PHE A 15 38.42 6.40 -2.56
CA PHE A 15 37.00 6.71 -2.68
C PHE A 15 36.27 6.18 -1.44
N LEU A 16 36.21 6.99 -0.40
CA LEU A 16 35.19 6.89 0.64
C LEU A 16 33.85 7.23 -0.01
N SER A 17 33.24 6.22 -0.64
CA SER A 17 31.82 6.24 -0.97
C SER A 17 31.06 6.18 0.34
N CYS A 18 30.70 7.35 0.89
CA CYS A 18 29.67 7.46 1.92
C CYS A 18 28.36 6.99 1.29
N HIS A 19 28.05 5.71 1.42
CA HIS A 19 26.69 5.23 1.29
C HIS A 19 25.92 5.87 2.45
N LYS A 20 25.18 6.94 2.16
CA LYS A 20 24.15 7.41 3.09
C LYS A 20 23.17 6.25 3.22
N ASP A 21 23.20 5.57 4.35
CA ASP A 21 22.09 4.75 4.80
C ASP A 21 20.87 5.66 4.90
N THR A 22 20.10 5.75 3.81
CA THR A 22 18.77 6.34 3.81
C THR A 22 17.87 5.35 4.51
N THR A 23 17.91 5.32 5.83
CA THR A 23 16.78 4.79 6.59
C THR A 23 15.56 5.60 6.18
N PRO A 24 14.46 4.95 5.76
CA PRO A 24 13.27 5.69 5.39
C PRO A 24 12.83 6.50 6.62
N GLU A 25 12.77 7.82 6.45
CA GLU A 25 12.32 8.72 7.50
C GLU A 25 10.84 8.42 7.81
N THR A 26 10.47 8.48 9.09
CA THR A 26 9.07 8.35 9.50
C THR A 26 8.23 9.38 8.74
N PRO A 27 7.10 8.97 8.13
CA PRO A 27 6.23 9.90 7.41
C PRO A 27 5.82 11.07 8.30
N LYS A 28 5.91 12.29 7.77
CA LYS A 28 5.45 13.50 8.46
C LYS A 28 4.02 13.80 8.00
N GLY A 29 3.06 13.65 8.90
CA GLY A 29 1.66 14.04 8.68
C GLY A 29 0.71 12.88 8.37
N CYS A 30 -0.53 13.24 8.03
CA CYS A 30 -1.60 12.32 7.70
C CYS A 30 -1.49 11.83 6.25
N GLY A 31 -1.33 10.51 6.04
CA GLY A 31 -1.32 9.87 4.72
C GLY A 31 -2.69 9.40 4.22
N PHE A 32 -3.78 9.76 4.90
CA PHE A 32 -5.11 9.25 4.55
C PHE A 32 -5.67 9.97 3.32
N ILE A 33 -5.90 9.21 2.24
CA ILE A 33 -6.69 9.64 1.09
C ILE A 33 -8.11 9.07 1.22
N ASN A 34 -9.10 9.95 1.13
CA ASN A 34 -10.51 9.59 1.27
C ASN A 34 -11.30 9.65 -0.05
N TYR A 35 -10.61 9.70 -1.19
CA TYR A 35 -11.24 9.79 -2.50
C TYR A 35 -10.52 8.95 -3.53
N ARG A 36 -11.26 8.53 -4.55
CA ARG A 36 -10.71 8.06 -5.83
C ARG A 36 -11.23 8.94 -6.96
N TYR A 37 -10.68 8.76 -8.16
CA TYR A 37 -11.35 9.22 -9.37
C TYR A 37 -12.26 8.12 -9.92
N TYR A 38 -13.52 8.47 -10.21
CA TYR A 38 -14.46 7.59 -10.88
C TYR A 38 -15.27 8.40 -11.89
N ARG A 39 -15.31 7.92 -13.14
CA ARG A 39 -16.05 8.56 -14.25
C ARG A 39 -15.79 10.07 -14.43
N GLY A 40 -14.54 10.51 -14.29
CA GLY A 40 -14.20 11.92 -14.51
C GLY A 40 -14.08 12.77 -13.25
N ALA A 41 -14.68 12.34 -12.12
CA ALA A 41 -14.84 13.14 -10.92
C ALA A 41 -14.24 12.47 -9.67
N LYS A 42 -14.02 13.27 -8.63
CA LYS A 42 -13.66 12.73 -7.30
C LYS A 42 -14.88 12.06 -6.67
N ASP A 43 -14.69 10.82 -6.24
CA ASP A 43 -15.67 9.98 -5.55
C ASP A 43 -15.16 9.73 -4.12
N THR A 44 -15.91 10.20 -3.11
CA THR A 44 -15.51 10.10 -1.70
C THR A 44 -15.73 8.67 -1.20
N LEU A 45 -14.67 8.07 -0.63
CA LEU A 45 -14.66 6.70 -0.16
C LEU A 45 -15.23 6.54 1.27
N GLY A 46 -15.09 7.58 2.10
CA GLY A 46 -15.63 7.59 3.45
C GLY A 46 -14.79 8.41 4.43
N GLU A 47 -15.24 8.45 5.69
CA GLU A 47 -14.46 9.05 6.77
C GLU A 47 -13.44 8.06 7.32
N LEU A 48 -12.26 8.55 7.75
CA LEU A 48 -11.27 7.75 8.45
C LEU A 48 -11.89 7.05 9.68
N SER A 49 -11.67 5.75 9.79
CA SER A 49 -11.87 5.01 11.03
C SER A 49 -10.67 5.23 11.95
N ASN A 50 -10.89 5.88 13.09
CA ASN A 50 -9.87 6.02 14.12
C ASN A 50 -9.75 4.80 15.04
N LYS A 51 -10.58 3.76 14.84
CA LYS A 51 -10.65 2.56 15.69
C LYS A 51 -10.05 1.32 15.05
N TYR A 52 -9.95 1.29 13.73
CA TYR A 52 -9.59 0.09 12.98
C TYR A 52 -8.57 0.39 11.90
N ILE A 53 -7.83 -0.64 11.52
CA ILE A 53 -6.91 -0.69 10.39
C ILE A 53 -7.09 -2.05 9.69
N VAL A 54 -6.79 -2.12 8.40
CA VAL A 54 -6.77 -3.39 7.67
C VAL A 54 -5.32 -3.77 7.41
N VAL A 55 -4.95 -5.00 7.76
CA VAL A 55 -3.61 -5.53 7.56
C VAL A 55 -3.72 -6.86 6.83
N ALA A 56 -2.99 -6.99 5.73
CA ALA A 56 -2.77 -8.26 5.06
C ALA A 56 -1.39 -8.79 5.41
N PHE A 57 -1.31 -10.10 5.60
CA PHE A 57 -0.11 -10.81 5.97
C PHE A 57 0.37 -11.70 4.83
N ASP A 58 1.68 -11.87 4.73
CA ASP A 58 2.30 -12.73 3.75
C ASP A 58 1.79 -14.18 3.95
N THR A 59 1.29 -14.76 2.86
CA THR A 59 0.64 -16.08 2.87
C THR A 59 1.58 -17.24 3.19
N THR A 60 2.89 -17.03 3.19
CA THR A 60 3.88 -18.03 3.60
C THR A 60 3.95 -18.23 5.12
N TYR A 61 3.53 -17.24 5.92
CA TYR A 61 3.58 -17.32 7.39
C TYR A 61 2.38 -18.06 7.97
N SER A 62 2.57 -18.88 9.01
CA SER A 62 1.46 -19.61 9.63
C SER A 62 0.46 -18.67 10.32
N GLU A 63 -0.79 -19.10 10.47
CA GLU A 63 -1.77 -18.34 11.26
C GLU A 63 -1.27 -18.11 12.70
N THR A 64 -0.60 -19.10 13.29
CA THR A 64 0.00 -18.97 14.63
C THR A 64 1.03 -17.85 14.69
N ASP A 65 1.91 -17.73 13.69
CA ASP A 65 2.91 -16.67 13.63
C ASP A 65 2.27 -15.29 13.49
N ILE A 66 1.25 -15.18 12.63
CA ILE A 66 0.48 -13.94 12.44
C ILE A 66 -0.19 -13.52 13.74
N ARG A 67 -0.86 -14.44 14.42
CA ARG A 67 -1.52 -14.15 15.70
C ARG A 67 -0.51 -13.73 16.77
N LYS A 68 0.65 -14.39 16.83
CA LYS A 68 1.75 -14.01 17.73
C LYS A 68 2.26 -12.61 17.43
N PHE A 69 2.48 -12.28 16.16
CA PHE A 69 2.90 -10.95 15.71
C PHE A 69 1.91 -9.86 16.16
N ILE A 70 0.61 -10.06 15.90
CA ILE A 70 -0.45 -9.12 16.31
C ILE A 70 -0.46 -8.98 17.84
N SER A 71 -0.36 -10.09 18.58
CA SER A 71 -0.40 -10.06 20.05
C SER A 71 0.80 -9.37 20.72
N ALA A 72 1.93 -9.29 20.01
CA ALA A 72 3.13 -8.61 20.49
C ALA A 72 3.05 -7.09 20.32
N SER A 73 2.15 -6.58 19.47
CA SER A 73 2.00 -5.15 19.22
C SER A 73 1.18 -4.47 20.32
N LYS A 74 1.71 -3.38 20.86
CA LYS A 74 1.01 -2.54 21.85
C LYS A 74 -0.07 -1.67 21.22
N ASP A 75 -0.09 -1.52 19.89
CA ASP A 75 -1.04 -0.66 19.19
C ASP A 75 -2.44 -1.28 19.10
N PHE A 76 -2.55 -2.60 19.25
CA PHE A 76 -3.79 -3.35 19.05
C PHE A 76 -4.46 -3.76 20.36
N ASP A 77 -5.78 -3.77 20.34
CA ASP A 77 -6.63 -4.26 21.41
C ASP A 77 -6.51 -5.79 21.50
N GLN A 78 -5.91 -6.27 22.59
CA GLN A 78 -5.64 -7.69 22.83
C GLN A 78 -6.92 -8.50 23.16
N GLN A 79 -8.00 -7.83 23.52
CA GLN A 79 -9.30 -8.48 23.79
C GLN A 79 -10.16 -8.57 22.54
N TYR A 80 -9.82 -7.82 21.49
CA TYR A 80 -10.57 -7.83 20.24
C TYR A 80 -10.37 -9.14 19.48
N ARG A 81 -11.49 -9.83 19.21
CA ARG A 81 -11.50 -11.08 18.45
C ARG A 81 -11.65 -10.77 16.97
N TYR A 82 -10.54 -10.79 16.23
CA TYR A 82 -10.54 -10.61 14.79
C TYR A 82 -10.63 -11.94 14.05
N THR A 83 -11.21 -11.88 12.85
CA THR A 83 -11.20 -12.96 11.86
C THR A 83 -10.03 -12.77 10.91
N LEU A 84 -9.27 -13.83 10.66
CA LEU A 84 -8.27 -13.88 9.60
C LEU A 84 -8.92 -14.54 8.37
N TYR A 85 -9.15 -13.76 7.31
CA TYR A 85 -9.82 -14.22 6.09
C TYR A 85 -8.84 -15.02 5.20
N SER A 86 -9.36 -15.68 4.15
CA SER A 86 -8.60 -16.62 3.29
C SER A 86 -7.31 -16.04 2.71
N SER A 87 -7.27 -14.74 2.40
CA SER A 87 -6.07 -14.03 1.92
C SER A 87 -5.16 -13.53 3.04
N LYS A 88 -5.28 -14.11 4.25
CA LYS A 88 -4.61 -13.68 5.49
C LYS A 88 -4.70 -12.17 5.71
N VAL A 89 -5.90 -11.63 5.54
CA VAL A 89 -6.22 -10.24 5.82
C VAL A 89 -7.13 -10.17 7.05
N ALA A 90 -6.95 -9.14 7.87
CA ALA A 90 -7.78 -8.89 9.04
C ALA A 90 -8.02 -7.39 9.23
N ALA A 91 -9.21 -7.04 9.67
CA ALA A 91 -9.44 -5.76 10.33
C ALA A 91 -8.99 -5.89 11.79
N LEU A 92 -8.07 -5.04 12.22
CA LEU A 92 -7.55 -5.02 13.58
C LEU A 92 -8.07 -3.77 14.30
N ARG A 93 -8.42 -3.94 15.57
CA ARG A 93 -8.87 -2.84 16.43
C ARG A 93 -7.68 -2.25 17.18
N PHE A 94 -7.57 -0.93 17.19
CA PHE A 94 -6.58 -0.25 18.02
C PHE A 94 -6.94 -0.32 19.51
N ASN A 95 -5.92 -0.35 20.37
CA ASN A 95 -6.09 -0.34 21.83
C ASN A 95 -6.78 0.93 22.34
N THR A 96 -6.55 2.05 21.66
CA THR A 96 -7.21 3.34 21.84
C THR A 96 -7.46 3.96 20.47
N PRO A 97 -8.47 4.85 20.32
CA PRO A 97 -8.63 5.59 19.07
C PRO A 97 -7.33 6.34 18.69
N LYS A 98 -7.00 6.35 17.40
CA LYS A 98 -5.77 6.94 16.85
C LYS A 98 -6.05 8.16 15.99
N THR A 99 -5.15 9.14 15.97
CA THR A 99 -5.16 10.22 14.97
C THR A 99 -4.70 9.69 13.61
N CYS A 100 -4.91 10.46 12.54
CA CYS A 100 -4.43 10.05 11.23
C CYS A 100 -2.91 9.88 11.19
N GLU A 101 -2.16 10.78 11.83
CA GLU A 101 -0.69 10.75 11.91
C GLU A 101 -0.21 9.50 12.65
N GLU A 102 -0.89 9.12 13.75
CA GLU A 102 -0.59 7.89 14.48
C GLU A 102 -0.85 6.65 13.61
N ILE A 103 -1.98 6.59 12.89
CA ILE A 103 -2.26 5.48 11.96
C ILE A 103 -1.21 5.42 10.85
N THR A 104 -0.80 6.57 10.33
CA THR A 104 0.25 6.68 9.29
C THR A 104 1.58 6.10 9.81
N ALA A 105 1.97 6.45 11.04
CA ALA A 105 3.17 5.92 11.67
C ALA A 105 3.06 4.41 11.95
N ILE A 106 1.88 3.92 12.34
CA ILE A 106 1.63 2.49 12.56
C ILE A 106 1.74 1.72 11.23
N ILE A 107 1.10 2.17 10.16
CA ILE A 107 1.22 1.57 8.81
C ILE A 107 2.69 1.47 8.41
N PHE A 108 3.41 2.59 8.50
CA PHE A 108 4.83 2.64 8.16
C PHE A 108 5.69 1.66 8.97
N ASN A 109 5.40 1.47 10.26
CA ASN A 109 6.13 0.52 11.09
C ASN A 109 5.74 -0.94 10.81
N LEU A 110 4.46 -1.22 10.54
CA LEU A 110 3.99 -2.55 10.16
C LEU A 110 4.65 -3.02 8.85
N GLU A 111 4.71 -2.14 7.85
CA GLU A 111 5.22 -2.48 6.52
C GLU A 111 6.73 -2.75 6.49
N LYS A 112 7.48 -2.34 7.52
CA LYS A 112 8.89 -2.76 7.69
C LYS A 112 9.04 -4.24 8.00
N ASN A 113 7.98 -4.89 8.50
CA ASN A 113 8.04 -6.30 8.85
C ASN A 113 7.73 -7.19 7.64
N ALA A 114 8.52 -8.25 7.45
CA ALA A 114 8.33 -9.20 6.36
C ALA A 114 6.98 -9.94 6.45
N ILE A 115 6.43 -10.13 7.65
CA ILE A 115 5.13 -10.80 7.84
C ILE A 115 3.94 -10.00 7.28
N VAL A 116 4.07 -8.68 7.17
CA VAL A 116 3.01 -7.79 6.69
C VAL A 116 3.16 -7.64 5.19
N GLU A 117 2.17 -8.04 4.41
CA GLU A 117 2.10 -7.80 2.97
C GLU A 117 1.82 -6.31 2.70
N PHE A 118 0.77 -5.77 3.34
CA PHE A 118 0.39 -4.36 3.31
C PHE A 118 -0.43 -3.99 4.55
N ALA A 119 -0.46 -2.69 4.88
CA ALA A 119 -1.37 -2.13 5.88
C ALA A 119 -2.06 -0.88 5.33
N HIS A 120 -3.38 -0.81 5.44
CA HIS A 120 -4.18 0.27 4.86
C HIS A 120 -5.17 0.85 5.87
N TYR A 121 -5.48 2.13 5.66
CA TYR A 121 -6.50 2.82 6.43
C TYR A 121 -7.85 2.10 6.30
N ALA A 122 -8.61 2.09 7.39
CA ALA A 122 -10.01 1.69 7.38
C ALA A 122 -10.90 2.94 7.35
N MET A 123 -12.07 2.81 6.75
CA MET A 123 -13.07 3.85 6.60
C MET A 123 -14.37 3.44 7.27
N LYS A 124 -15.05 4.40 7.89
CA LYS A 124 -16.37 4.18 8.49
C LYS A 124 -17.37 3.89 7.38
N THR A 125 -18.24 2.91 7.61
CA THR A 125 -19.34 2.59 6.71
C THR A 125 -20.57 2.17 7.50
N ASN A 126 -21.75 2.60 7.04
CA ASN A 126 -23.03 2.15 7.59
C ASN A 126 -23.59 0.95 6.80
N LYS A 127 -22.91 0.51 5.75
CA LYS A 127 -23.32 -0.62 4.91
C LYS A 127 -22.50 -1.84 5.29
N CYS A 128 -23.07 -2.75 6.05
CA CYS A 128 -22.44 -4.02 6.41
C CYS A 128 -23.04 -5.19 5.62
N GLN A 129 -22.97 -5.06 4.29
CA GLN A 129 -23.47 -6.05 3.32
C GLN A 129 -22.36 -6.40 2.32
N SER A 130 -22.33 -7.66 1.90
CA SER A 130 -21.46 -8.13 0.82
C SER A 130 -21.89 -7.58 -0.53
N MET A 131 -21.07 -7.83 -1.57
CA MET A 131 -21.41 -7.49 -2.96
C MET A 131 -22.70 -8.16 -3.46
N VAL A 132 -23.08 -9.29 -2.87
CA VAL A 132 -24.33 -10.01 -3.17
C VAL A 132 -25.45 -9.68 -2.17
N MET A 133 -25.35 -8.53 -1.49
CA MET A 133 -26.30 -7.99 -0.51
C MET A 133 -26.57 -8.89 0.72
N GLN A 134 -25.73 -9.89 0.96
CA GLN A 134 -25.82 -10.68 2.19
C GLN A 134 -25.25 -9.88 3.38
N PRO A 135 -25.91 -9.88 4.54
CA PRO A 135 -25.41 -9.21 5.73
C PRO A 135 -24.07 -9.84 6.17
N LEU A 136 -23.09 -8.99 6.49
CA LEU A 136 -21.80 -9.41 7.03
C LEU A 136 -21.74 -9.28 8.56
N GLY A 137 -22.60 -8.44 9.13
CA GLY A 137 -22.67 -8.06 10.54
C GLY A 137 -23.49 -6.78 10.71
N ASN A 138 -23.46 -6.17 11.88
CA ASN A 138 -24.10 -4.88 12.16
C ASN A 138 -23.11 -3.72 11.98
N LEU A 139 -21.84 -3.91 12.34
CA LEU A 139 -20.77 -2.92 12.20
C LEU A 139 -19.68 -3.42 11.25
N CYS A 140 -19.36 -2.60 10.25
CA CYS A 140 -18.31 -2.87 9.28
C CYS A 140 -17.36 -1.67 9.15
N VAL A 141 -16.18 -1.94 8.57
CA VAL A 141 -15.30 -0.93 7.99
C VAL A 141 -15.01 -1.26 6.53
N ASP A 142 -14.82 -0.21 5.72
CA ASP A 142 -14.34 -0.31 4.35
C ASP A 142 -12.84 -0.05 4.26
N SER A 143 -12.17 -0.65 3.28
CA SER A 143 -10.78 -0.42 2.96
C SER A 143 -10.56 -0.76 1.48
N TYR A 144 -9.31 -0.96 1.07
CA TYR A 144 -8.92 -1.32 -0.28
C TYR A 144 -7.81 -2.36 -0.24
N SER A 145 -7.56 -2.99 -1.39
CA SER A 145 -6.46 -3.93 -1.54
C SER A 145 -5.19 -3.22 -2.03
N ASN A 146 -4.13 -3.98 -2.22
CA ASN A 146 -2.92 -3.51 -2.87
C ASN A 146 -2.97 -3.58 -4.41
N TYR A 147 -4.12 -3.89 -4.99
CA TYR A 147 -4.35 -3.92 -6.43
C TYR A 147 -5.12 -2.69 -6.92
N PHE A 148 -4.81 -2.30 -8.16
CA PHE A 148 -5.56 -1.27 -8.88
C PHE A 148 -5.60 -1.60 -10.37
N TYR A 149 -6.59 -1.02 -11.04
CA TYR A 149 -6.93 -1.29 -12.43
C TYR A 149 -6.60 -0.07 -13.28
N VAL A 150 -5.93 -0.26 -14.41
CA VAL A 150 -5.62 0.81 -15.35
C VAL A 150 -6.22 0.47 -16.71
N LYS A 151 -7.03 1.38 -17.25
CA LYS A 151 -7.58 1.27 -18.60
C LYS A 151 -6.76 2.13 -19.56
N VAL A 152 -5.99 1.50 -20.44
CA VAL A 152 -5.24 2.21 -21.49
C VAL A 152 -6.18 2.70 -22.59
N ILE A 153 -5.77 3.76 -23.29
CA ILE A 153 -6.52 4.31 -24.43
C ILE A 153 -6.42 3.38 -25.65
N ASN A 154 -5.26 2.74 -25.85
CA ASN A 154 -5.00 1.80 -26.93
C ASN A 154 -4.10 0.67 -26.42
N GLU A 155 -4.61 -0.56 -26.44
CA GLU A 155 -3.94 -1.77 -25.97
C GLU A 155 -2.66 -2.13 -26.74
N ASN A 156 -2.45 -1.54 -27.92
CA ASN A 156 -1.24 -1.73 -28.73
C ASN A 156 -0.17 -0.66 -28.47
N LYS A 157 -0.45 0.34 -27.63
CA LYS A 157 0.48 1.45 -27.29
C LYS A 157 0.68 1.53 -25.77
N LEU A 158 1.54 0.66 -25.26
CA LEU A 158 1.74 0.48 -23.82
C LEU A 158 2.97 1.21 -23.25
N SER A 159 3.65 2.05 -24.05
CA SER A 159 4.87 2.76 -23.61
C SER A 159 4.64 3.62 -22.38
N ASP A 160 3.50 4.32 -22.30
CA ASP A 160 3.15 5.14 -21.13
C ASP A 160 2.83 4.29 -19.90
N LEU A 161 2.17 3.14 -20.08
CA LEU A 161 1.89 2.18 -19.01
C LEU A 161 3.20 1.69 -18.40
N TYR A 162 4.11 1.15 -19.22
CA TYR A 162 5.39 0.62 -18.73
C TYR A 162 6.29 1.70 -18.14
N ARG A 163 6.26 2.92 -18.70
CA ARG A 163 6.99 4.05 -18.13
C ARG A 163 6.49 4.38 -16.72
N LEU A 164 5.18 4.50 -16.52
CA LEU A 164 4.60 4.80 -15.21
C LEU A 164 4.77 3.65 -14.21
N ILE A 165 4.68 2.41 -14.66
CA ILE A 165 5.00 1.22 -13.84
C ILE A 165 6.43 1.33 -13.30
N THR A 166 7.40 1.58 -14.19
CA THR A 166 8.81 1.73 -13.81
C THR A 166 9.03 2.93 -12.90
N GLU A 167 8.42 4.07 -13.23
CA GLU A 167 8.54 5.32 -12.46
C GLU A 167 7.98 5.18 -11.05
N THR A 168 6.85 4.48 -10.89
CA THR A 168 6.17 4.31 -9.59
C THR A 168 6.60 3.07 -8.85
N ASN A 169 7.43 2.23 -9.47
CA ASN A 169 7.82 0.91 -8.99
C ASN A 169 6.60 0.06 -8.59
N THR A 170 5.56 0.09 -9.42
CA THR A 170 4.40 -0.79 -9.32
C THR A 170 4.64 -2.06 -10.15
N GLU A 171 3.87 -3.10 -9.88
CA GLU A 171 3.98 -4.39 -10.57
C GLU A 171 2.82 -4.57 -11.55
N LEU A 172 3.11 -5.00 -12.78
CA LEU A 172 2.09 -5.48 -13.69
C LEU A 172 1.76 -6.94 -13.35
N VAL A 173 0.53 -7.20 -12.92
CA VAL A 173 0.08 -8.54 -12.52
C VAL A 173 -0.40 -9.31 -13.76
N TYR A 174 -1.38 -8.76 -14.48
CA TYR A 174 -1.89 -9.33 -15.72
C TYR A 174 -2.69 -8.31 -16.54
N GLN A 175 -2.94 -8.65 -17.81
CA GLN A 175 -3.89 -7.96 -18.68
C GLN A 175 -5.19 -8.79 -18.74
N ASP A 176 -6.34 -8.13 -18.63
CA ASP A 176 -7.64 -8.81 -18.75
C ASP A 176 -7.81 -9.36 -20.17
N THR A 177 -8.06 -10.66 -20.29
CA THR A 177 -8.18 -11.36 -21.58
C THR A 177 -9.46 -11.04 -22.33
N TYR A 178 -10.52 -10.64 -21.63
CA TYR A 178 -11.81 -10.29 -22.19
C TYR A 178 -11.92 -8.79 -22.47
N MET A 179 -11.32 -7.97 -21.60
CA MET A 179 -11.29 -6.52 -21.73
C MET A 179 -9.86 -6.04 -21.96
N LYS A 180 -9.35 -6.24 -23.18
CA LYS A 180 -7.93 -6.02 -23.56
C LYS A 180 -7.33 -4.65 -23.19
N GLN A 181 -8.15 -3.64 -22.95
CA GLN A 181 -7.67 -2.33 -22.52
C GLN A 181 -7.38 -2.24 -21.01
N TRP A 182 -7.77 -3.23 -20.23
CA TRP A 182 -7.63 -3.24 -18.78
C TRP A 182 -6.43 -4.07 -18.33
N PHE A 183 -5.64 -3.47 -17.45
CA PHE A 183 -4.46 -4.04 -16.84
C PHE A 183 -4.63 -3.99 -15.33
N VAL A 184 -4.26 -5.08 -14.67
CA VAL A 184 -4.25 -5.18 -13.20
C VAL A 184 -2.82 -4.96 -12.74
N LEU A 185 -2.65 -3.96 -11.89
CA LEU A 185 -1.38 -3.58 -11.30
C LEU A 185 -1.46 -3.78 -9.78
N LYS A 186 -0.29 -3.94 -9.16
CA LYS A 186 -0.13 -4.09 -7.72
C LYS A 186 0.84 -3.03 -7.21
N ALA A 187 0.48 -2.35 -6.14
CA ALA A 187 1.39 -1.55 -5.34
C ALA A 187 1.96 -2.42 -4.21
N ASN A 188 3.27 -2.39 -4.02
CA ASN A 188 3.93 -3.11 -2.94
C ASN A 188 4.74 -2.13 -2.08
N LYS A 189 5.45 -2.65 -1.07
CA LYS A 189 6.23 -1.85 -0.13
C LYS A 189 7.38 -1.07 -0.77
N GLN A 190 7.72 -1.37 -2.03
CA GLN A 190 8.74 -0.67 -2.80
C GLN A 190 8.13 0.34 -3.78
N SER A 191 6.80 0.36 -3.95
CA SER A 191 6.09 1.34 -4.77
C SER A 191 6.12 2.74 -4.13
N LYS A 192 5.95 3.79 -4.95
CA LYS A 192 5.92 5.19 -4.49
C LYS A 192 4.69 5.59 -3.66
N GLY A 193 3.76 4.66 -3.45
CA GLY A 193 2.58 4.80 -2.60
C GLY A 193 1.73 3.54 -2.66
N ASP A 194 0.67 3.47 -1.85
CA ASP A 194 -0.29 2.37 -1.88
C ASP A 194 -1.15 2.37 -3.16
N ALA A 195 -1.98 1.34 -3.33
CA ALA A 195 -2.80 1.19 -4.54
C ALA A 195 -3.81 2.33 -4.76
N LEU A 196 -4.33 2.94 -3.70
CA LEU A 196 -5.22 4.10 -3.82
C LEU A 196 -4.47 5.33 -4.30
N HIS A 197 -3.30 5.60 -3.72
CA HIS A 197 -2.40 6.66 -4.18
C HIS A 197 -1.99 6.45 -5.64
N MET A 198 -1.60 5.22 -6.01
CA MET A 198 -1.17 4.90 -7.38
C MET A 198 -2.31 4.97 -8.39
N ALA A 199 -3.51 4.50 -8.05
CA ALA A 199 -4.67 4.65 -8.93
C ALA A 199 -4.97 6.13 -9.23
N ASN A 200 -4.98 6.98 -8.19
CA ASN A 200 -5.17 8.42 -8.37
C ASN A 200 -4.06 9.06 -9.21
N TYR A 201 -2.80 8.72 -8.94
CA TYR A 201 -1.66 9.25 -9.69
C TYR A 201 -1.71 8.85 -11.19
N PHE A 202 -2.03 7.59 -11.48
CA PHE A 202 -2.19 7.12 -12.87
C PHE A 202 -3.33 7.86 -13.57
N TYR A 203 -4.46 8.07 -12.90
CA TYR A 203 -5.58 8.85 -13.46
C TYR A 203 -5.20 10.33 -13.70
N GLU A 204 -4.51 10.94 -12.74
CA GLU A 204 -4.09 12.34 -12.79
C GLU A 204 -3.09 12.61 -13.92
N SER A 205 -2.31 11.60 -14.33
CA SER A 205 -1.37 11.69 -15.45
C SER A 205 -1.99 12.02 -16.81
N LYS A 206 -3.32 11.77 -16.97
CA LYS A 206 -4.07 11.93 -18.23
C LYS A 206 -3.61 11.06 -19.40
N LEU A 207 -2.81 10.04 -19.13
CA LEU A 207 -2.31 9.09 -20.14
C LEU A 207 -3.23 7.87 -20.32
N PHE A 208 -4.17 7.69 -19.40
CA PHE A 208 -5.08 6.55 -19.36
C PHE A 208 -6.54 7.00 -19.40
N ALA A 209 -7.41 6.13 -19.89
CA ALA A 209 -8.85 6.38 -19.92
C ALA A 209 -9.47 6.33 -18.51
N SER A 210 -8.96 5.46 -17.64
CA SER A 210 -9.32 5.39 -16.23
C SER A 210 -8.21 4.69 -15.43
N ALA A 211 -8.17 4.95 -14.13
CA ALA A 211 -7.43 4.15 -13.17
C ALA A 211 -8.21 4.12 -11.86
N ASP A 212 -8.48 2.91 -11.35
CA ASP A 212 -9.39 2.68 -10.23
C ASP A 212 -8.76 1.74 -9.20
N PRO A 213 -8.79 2.07 -7.89
CA PRO A 213 -8.36 1.13 -6.86
C PRO A 213 -9.35 -0.02 -6.69
N GLU A 214 -8.87 -1.17 -6.22
CA GLU A 214 -9.76 -2.27 -5.82
C GLU A 214 -10.34 -2.02 -4.41
N LEU A 215 -11.63 -1.65 -4.36
CA LEU A 215 -12.32 -1.24 -3.13
C LEU A 215 -13.15 -2.34 -2.46
N ASN A 216 -13.11 -3.59 -2.93
CA ASN A 216 -14.01 -4.65 -2.49
C ASN A 216 -13.65 -5.25 -1.11
N PHE A 217 -13.07 -4.44 -0.23
CA PHE A 217 -12.53 -4.82 1.07
C PHE A 217 -13.43 -4.25 2.16
N LYS A 218 -14.39 -5.07 2.60
CA LYS A 218 -15.34 -4.73 3.68
C LYS A 218 -15.26 -5.79 4.76
N PHE A 219 -15.08 -5.36 6.00
CA PHE A 219 -14.84 -6.25 7.13
C PHE A 219 -15.86 -5.99 8.24
N PRO A 220 -16.59 -7.01 8.73
CA PRO A 220 -17.31 -6.90 9.99
C PRO A 220 -16.32 -6.74 11.15
N VAL A 221 -16.66 -5.89 12.12
CA VAL A 221 -15.75 -5.47 13.19
C VAL A 221 -16.30 -5.61 14.60
N GLU A 222 -17.23 -6.54 14.77
CA GLU A 222 -17.93 -6.88 16.01
C GLU A 222 -17.77 -8.36 16.40
#